data_AF-A0A521X276-F1
#
_entry.id   AF-A0A521X276-F1
#
_cell.length_a   1.000
_cell.length_b   1.000
_cell.length_c   1.000
_cell.angle_alpha   90.00
_cell.angle_beta   90.00
_cell.angle_gamma   90.00
#
_symmetry.space_group_name_H-M   'P 1'
#
loop_
_entity.id
_entity.type
_entity.pdbx_description
1 polymer ?
#
loop_
_entity_poly.entity_id
_entity_poly.type
_entity_poly.pdbx_seq_one_letter_code
_entity_poly.pdbx_strand_id
1 'polypeptide(L)'
;MHRAFGLSFSDSKWLILFVILLVIFVFAYHKLIQSSIQNHPESTYRAVREHCHYVLGKQFDQMAQDVFSDKFQSCDDFRIKSVTAAGGVFDPVMVKIILESPYNLPLDKDIFIFKTVVINFNFLSGLHGLISGNWEFNFYNTYSDFIFKGSV
;
A
#
# COMPACT_ATOMS: atom_id res chain seq x y z
N MET A 1 34.51 -7.16 18.87
CA MET A 1 33.56 -7.68 17.85
C MET A 1 32.37 -6.74 17.82
N HIS A 2 32.03 -6.22 16.64
CA HIS A 2 30.87 -5.34 16.47
C HIS A 2 29.68 -6.14 15.95
N ARG A 3 28.45 -5.76 16.33
CA ARG A 3 27.24 -6.47 15.93
C ARG A 3 26.21 -5.50 15.36
N ALA A 4 25.54 -5.91 14.28
CA ALA A 4 24.37 -5.24 13.74
C ALA A 4 23.45 -6.29 13.10
N PHE A 5 22.14 -6.17 13.33
CA PHE A 5 21.12 -7.08 12.77
C PHE A 5 21.45 -8.58 12.94
N GLY A 6 21.99 -8.98 14.10
CA GLY A 6 22.36 -10.36 14.39
C GLY A 6 23.66 -10.86 13.73
N LEU A 7 24.28 -10.07 12.85
CA LEU A 7 25.57 -10.38 12.23
C LEU A 7 26.73 -9.87 13.08
N SER A 8 27.82 -10.65 13.15
CA SER A 8 29.05 -10.28 13.84
C SER A 8 30.12 -9.86 12.83
N PHE A 9 30.74 -8.71 13.09
CA PHE A 9 31.77 -8.11 12.26
C PHE A 9 33.10 -8.09 13.01
N SER A 10 34.16 -8.47 12.30
CA SER A 10 35.53 -8.51 12.80
C SER A 10 36.09 -7.11 13.07
N ASP A 11 35.71 -6.12 12.25
CA ASP A 11 36.17 -4.72 12.33
C ASP A 11 35.01 -3.73 12.14
N SER A 12 35.12 -2.59 12.80
CA SER A 12 34.30 -1.39 12.64
C SER A 12 34.17 -0.91 11.19
N LYS A 13 35.21 -1.03 10.36
CA LYS A 13 35.15 -0.64 8.94
C LYS A 13 34.14 -1.47 8.14
N TRP A 14 34.10 -2.78 8.39
CA TRP A 14 33.15 -3.70 7.75
C TRP A 14 31.72 -3.46 8.22
N LEU A 15 31.55 -3.17 9.50
CA LEU A 15 30.26 -2.76 10.06
C LEU A 15 29.73 -1.49 9.36
N ILE A 16 30.57 -0.45 9.25
CA ILE A 16 30.18 0.82 8.62
C ILE A 16 29.81 0.60 7.15
N LEU A 17 30.62 -0.15 6.40
CA LEU A 17 30.33 -0.47 5.01
C LEU A 17 28.99 -1.22 4.87
N PHE A 18 28.74 -2.21 5.73
CA PHE A 18 27.48 -2.95 5.74
C PHE A 18 26.28 -2.04 6.00
N VAL A 19 26.36 -1.16 7.00
CA VAL A 19 25.29 -0.21 7.32
C VAL A 19 25.02 0.74 6.15
N ILE A 20 26.07 1.26 5.50
CA ILE A 20 25.93 2.13 4.32
C ILE A 20 25.21 1.39 3.18
N LEU A 21 25.64 0.17 2.87
CA LEU A 21 25.01 -0.64 1.81
C LEU A 21 23.56 -0.97 2.14
N LEU A 22 23.25 -1.28 3.40
CA LEU A 22 21.89 -1.55 3.85
C LEU A 22 21.00 -0.31 3.70
N VAL A 23 21.49 0.88 4.07
CA VAL A 23 20.73 2.14 3.90
C VAL A 23 20.46 2.42 2.43
N ILE A 24 21.47 2.26 1.55
CA ILE A 24 21.31 2.42 0.11
C ILE A 24 20.27 1.43 -0.44
N PHE A 25 20.34 0.18 -0.01
CA PHE A 25 19.40 -0.87 -0.39
C PHE A 25 17.97 -0.52 0.02
N VAL A 26 17.74 -0.15 1.28
CA VAL A 26 16.40 0.22 1.80
C VAL A 26 15.83 1.41 1.03
N PHE A 27 16.66 2.42 0.75
CA PHE A 27 16.23 3.61 0.01
C PHE A 27 15.88 3.29 -1.45
N ALA A 28 16.71 2.49 -2.13
CA ALA A 28 16.44 2.03 -3.48
C ALA A 28 15.14 1.20 -3.52
N TYR A 29 14.97 0.29 -2.56
CA TYR A 29 13.78 -0.54 -2.42
C TYR A 29 12.50 0.28 -2.26
N HIS A 30 12.50 1.29 -1.38
CA HIS A 30 11.33 2.16 -1.20
C HIS A 30 10.97 2.95 -2.45
N LYS A 31 11.97 3.53 -3.14
CA LYS A 31 11.74 4.23 -4.42
C LYS A 31 11.14 3.31 -5.47
N LEU A 32 11.64 2.09 -5.53
CA LEU A 32 11.20 1.07 -6.47
C LEU A 32 9.75 0.65 -6.23
N ILE A 33 9.34 0.42 -4.97
CA ILE A 33 7.93 0.18 -4.62
C ILE A 33 7.05 1.36 -4.99
N GLN A 34 7.45 2.56 -4.55
CA GLN A 34 6.65 3.77 -4.78
C GLN A 34 6.42 4.00 -6.27
N SER A 35 7.48 3.86 -7.08
CA SER A 35 7.38 3.94 -8.54
C SER A 35 6.51 2.84 -9.13
N SER A 36 6.64 1.60 -8.65
CA SER A 36 5.83 0.49 -9.14
C SER A 36 4.34 0.72 -8.89
N ILE A 37 3.94 1.18 -7.70
CA ILE A 37 2.53 1.46 -7.38
C ILE A 37 1.99 2.62 -8.21
N GLN A 38 2.77 3.68 -8.40
CA GLN A 38 2.38 4.82 -9.25
C GLN A 38 2.16 4.40 -10.70
N ASN A 39 2.86 3.37 -11.18
CA ASN A 39 2.70 2.83 -12.52
C ASN A 39 1.47 1.89 -12.66
N HIS A 40 0.73 1.59 -11.58
CA HIS A 40 -0.45 0.72 -11.59
C HIS A 40 -1.68 1.40 -10.95
N PRO A 41 -2.15 2.54 -11.50
CA PRO A 41 -3.29 3.29 -10.95
C PRO A 41 -4.58 2.46 -10.96
N GLU A 42 -4.78 1.60 -11.96
CA GLU A 42 -5.95 0.72 -12.08
C GLU A 42 -6.12 -0.22 -10.88
N SER A 43 -5.01 -0.76 -10.37
CA SER A 43 -5.05 -1.67 -9.21
C SER A 43 -5.46 -0.91 -7.94
N THR A 44 -4.99 0.34 -7.82
CA THR A 44 -5.31 1.23 -6.71
C THR A 44 -6.79 1.65 -6.75
N TYR A 45 -7.27 2.04 -7.93
CA TYR A 45 -8.67 2.38 -8.16
C TYR A 45 -9.60 1.21 -7.83
N ARG A 46 -9.32 0.03 -8.41
CA ARG A 46 -10.08 -1.20 -8.14
C ARG A 46 -10.12 -1.51 -6.64
N ALA A 47 -9.03 -1.35 -5.90
CA ALA A 47 -9.01 -1.62 -4.46
C ALA A 47 -10.00 -0.75 -3.67
N VAL A 48 -10.04 0.56 -3.95
CA VAL A 48 -10.98 1.49 -3.30
C VAL A 48 -12.42 1.16 -3.68
N ARG A 49 -12.68 0.90 -4.96
CA ARG A 49 -14.01 0.54 -5.46
C ARG A 49 -14.54 -0.75 -4.82
N GLU A 50 -13.77 -1.84 -4.89
CA GLU A 50 -14.15 -3.13 -4.31
C GLU A 50 -14.34 -3.03 -2.79
N HIS A 51 -13.54 -2.20 -2.12
CA HIS A 51 -13.72 -1.91 -0.70
C HIS A 51 -15.04 -1.19 -0.42
N CYS A 52 -15.40 -0.19 -1.24
CA CYS A 52 -16.69 0.49 -1.17
C CYS A 52 -17.86 -0.47 -1.35
N HIS A 53 -17.82 -1.31 -2.38
CA HIS A 53 -18.83 -2.35 -2.62
C HIS A 53 -18.93 -3.33 -1.45
N TYR A 54 -17.79 -3.74 -0.87
CA TYR A 54 -17.76 -4.63 0.29
C TYR A 54 -18.41 -4.00 1.54
N VAL A 55 -18.11 -2.73 1.84
CA VAL A 55 -18.68 -2.03 3.00
C VAL A 55 -20.18 -1.80 2.82
N LEU A 56 -20.60 -1.33 1.64
CA LEU A 56 -22.02 -1.15 1.33
C LEU A 56 -22.78 -2.47 1.34
N GLY A 57 -22.21 -3.54 0.79
CA GLY A 57 -22.83 -4.87 0.74
C GLY A 57 -23.21 -5.40 2.12
N LYS A 58 -22.45 -5.06 3.17
CA LYS A 58 -22.80 -5.39 4.56
C LYS A 58 -24.03 -4.65 5.10
N GLN A 59 -24.40 -3.54 4.46
CA GLN A 59 -25.52 -2.68 4.85
C GLN A 59 -26.75 -2.90 3.96
N PHE A 60 -26.73 -3.88 3.05
CA PHE A 60 -27.81 -4.15 2.11
C PHE A 60 -29.17 -4.29 2.81
N ASP A 61 -29.25 -5.10 3.86
CA ASP A 61 -30.50 -5.35 4.60
C ASP A 61 -30.96 -4.14 5.45
N GLN A 62 -30.13 -3.10 5.57
CA GLN A 62 -30.38 -1.91 6.39
C GLN A 62 -30.88 -0.72 5.58
N MET A 63 -30.97 -0.84 4.25
CA MET A 63 -31.34 0.24 3.33
C MET A 63 -32.44 -0.20 2.38
N ALA A 64 -33.19 0.78 1.88
CA ALA A 64 -34.10 0.55 0.77
C ALA A 64 -33.27 0.21 -0.50
N GLN A 65 -33.82 -0.65 -1.36
CA GLN A 65 -33.10 -1.20 -2.51
C GLN A 65 -32.68 -0.14 -3.54
N ASP A 66 -33.51 0.88 -3.73
CA ASP A 66 -33.22 2.06 -4.56
C ASP A 66 -32.02 2.84 -4.01
N VAL A 67 -32.04 3.16 -2.71
CA VAL A 67 -30.94 3.86 -2.03
C VAL A 67 -29.65 3.04 -2.07
N PHE A 68 -29.73 1.72 -1.91
CA PHE A 68 -28.57 0.84 -2.03
C PHE A 68 -28.01 0.86 -3.46
N SER A 69 -28.86 0.72 -4.47
CA SER A 69 -28.45 0.72 -5.88
C SER A 69 -27.73 2.01 -6.25
N ASP A 70 -28.26 3.17 -5.85
CA ASP A 70 -27.67 4.47 -6.13
C ASP A 70 -26.29 4.62 -5.48
N LYS A 71 -26.16 4.24 -4.21
CA LYS A 71 -24.86 4.23 -3.50
C LYS A 71 -23.88 3.24 -4.12
N PHE A 72 -24.35 2.07 -4.51
CA PHE A 72 -23.48 1.04 -5.08
C PHE A 72 -22.86 1.49 -6.41
N GLN A 73 -23.62 2.22 -7.24
CA GLN A 73 -23.12 2.83 -8.47
C GLN A 73 -22.17 4.01 -8.21
N SER A 74 -22.40 4.79 -7.14
CA SER A 74 -21.52 5.90 -6.80
C SER A 74 -20.15 5.47 -6.24
N CYS A 75 -19.93 4.16 -5.99
CA CYS A 75 -18.61 3.64 -5.67
C CYS A 75 -17.58 3.79 -6.82
N ASP A 76 -18.01 4.12 -8.05
CA ASP A 76 -17.11 4.46 -9.16
C ASP A 76 -16.79 5.98 -9.22
N ASP A 77 -17.53 6.82 -8.50
CA ASP A 77 -17.44 8.29 -8.55
C ASP A 77 -16.45 8.86 -7.51
N PHE A 78 -15.17 8.60 -7.76
CA PHE A 78 -14.06 9.17 -7.00
C PHE A 78 -12.83 9.38 -7.86
N ARG A 79 -11.95 10.28 -7.42
CA ARG A 79 -10.64 10.49 -8.02
C ARG A 79 -9.56 10.32 -6.96
N ILE A 80 -8.44 9.72 -7.35
CA ILE A 80 -7.29 9.55 -6.47
C ILE A 80 -6.43 10.81 -6.56
N LYS A 81 -6.23 11.49 -5.43
CA LYS A 81 -5.34 12.64 -5.31
C LYS A 81 -3.88 12.22 -5.22
N SER A 82 -3.59 11.22 -4.37
CA SER A 82 -2.23 10.72 -4.21
C SER A 82 -2.20 9.30 -3.67
N VAL A 83 -1.09 8.61 -3.98
CA VAL A 83 -0.81 7.26 -3.52
C VAL A 83 0.61 7.24 -2.96
N THR A 84 0.76 6.78 -1.72
CA THR A 84 2.05 6.62 -1.07
C THR A 84 2.18 5.24 -0.46
N ALA A 85 3.38 4.68 -0.55
CA ALA A 85 3.73 3.41 0.04
C ALA A 85 4.69 3.62 1.21
N ALA A 86 4.52 2.84 2.27
CA ALA A 86 5.39 2.83 3.43
C ALA A 86 5.60 1.39 3.94
N GLY A 87 6.69 1.19 4.67
CA GLY A 87 7.08 -0.14 5.15
C GLY A 87 7.80 -0.94 4.07
N GLY A 88 7.84 -2.26 4.23
CA GLY A 88 8.55 -3.14 3.31
C GLY A 88 10.08 -3.14 3.47
N VAL A 89 10.59 -4.24 3.99
CA VAL A 89 11.90 -4.92 3.78
C VAL A 89 11.86 -6.22 4.60
N PHE A 90 11.23 -6.18 5.79
CA PHE A 90 10.89 -7.36 6.61
C PHE A 90 9.39 -7.42 6.98
N ASP A 91 8.65 -6.34 6.72
CA ASP A 91 7.23 -6.19 7.03
C ASP A 91 6.39 -6.01 5.74
N PRO A 92 5.06 -6.18 5.81
CA PRO A 92 4.18 -5.86 4.69
C PRO A 92 4.30 -4.40 4.24
N VAL A 93 4.16 -4.16 2.93
CA VAL A 93 4.05 -2.81 2.38
C VAL A 93 2.63 -2.30 2.61
N MET A 94 2.52 -1.08 3.11
CA MET A 94 1.25 -0.39 3.38
C MET A 94 1.06 0.70 2.34
N VAL A 95 -0.11 0.73 1.70
CA VAL A 95 -0.42 1.70 0.66
C VAL A 95 -1.52 2.62 1.14
N LYS A 96 -1.15 3.90 1.29
CA LYS A 96 -2.04 4.99 1.62
C LYS A 96 -2.53 5.64 0.33
N ILE A 97 -3.84 5.75 0.21
CA ILE A 97 -4.54 6.37 -0.91
C ILE A 97 -5.32 7.55 -0.34
N ILE A 98 -5.14 8.72 -0.93
CA ILE A 98 -5.87 9.93 -0.59
C ILE A 98 -6.77 10.27 -1.77
N LEU A 99 -8.05 10.51 -1.50
CA LEU A 99 -9.02 10.90 -2.52
C LEU A 99 -9.01 12.41 -2.75
N GLU A 100 -9.36 12.81 -3.97
CA GLU A 100 -9.55 14.21 -4.35
C GLU A 100 -10.98 14.64 -4.04
N SER A 101 -11.14 15.64 -3.19
CA SER A 101 -12.43 16.28 -2.94
C SER A 101 -12.78 17.25 -4.08
N PRO A 102 -14.06 17.37 -4.49
CA PRO A 102 -15.21 16.60 -4.01
C PRO A 102 -15.30 15.21 -4.65
N TYR A 103 -15.80 14.22 -3.89
CA TYR A 103 -16.11 12.88 -4.38
C TYR A 103 -17.49 12.46 -3.87
N ASN A 104 -18.22 11.65 -4.64
CA ASN A 104 -19.53 11.10 -4.24
C ASN A 104 -19.42 9.66 -3.73
N LEU A 105 -18.23 9.30 -3.25
CA LEU A 105 -18.01 8.02 -2.59
C LEU A 105 -18.92 7.93 -1.36
N PRO A 106 -19.76 6.90 -1.25
CA PRO A 106 -20.70 6.72 -0.14
C PRO A 106 -20.01 6.23 1.15
N LEU A 107 -18.69 6.41 1.23
CA LEU A 107 -17.87 6.17 2.41
C LEU A 107 -17.44 7.51 2.99
N ASP A 108 -17.63 7.68 4.30
CA ASP A 108 -17.23 8.89 5.03
C ASP A 108 -15.72 8.88 5.35
N LYS A 109 -14.89 8.68 4.32
CA LYS A 109 -13.42 8.58 4.42
C LYS A 109 -12.77 9.16 3.17
N ASP A 110 -11.79 10.04 3.39
CA ASP A 110 -10.92 10.64 2.36
C ASP A 110 -9.59 9.90 2.22
N ILE A 111 -9.24 9.06 3.20
CA ILE A 111 -7.98 8.32 3.28
C ILE A 111 -8.27 6.83 3.44
N PHE A 112 -7.63 6.02 2.60
CA PHE A 112 -7.65 4.57 2.67
C PHE A 112 -6.24 4.03 2.86
N ILE A 113 -6.08 3.05 3.75
CA ILE A 113 -4.81 2.36 3.96
C ILE A 113 -5.03 0.88 3.72
N PHE A 114 -4.39 0.35 2.68
CA PHE A 114 -4.45 -1.05 2.31
C PHE A 114 -3.13 -1.73 2.67
N LYS A 115 -3.24 -2.91 3.27
CA LYS A 115 -2.10 -3.81 3.41
C LYS A 115 -1.90 -4.55 2.09
N THR A 116 -0.70 -4.48 1.54
CA THR A 116 -0.33 -5.26 0.36
C THR A 116 0.21 -6.62 0.79
N VAL A 117 -0.09 -7.62 -0.02
CA VAL A 117 0.61 -8.91 0.03
C VAL A 117 1.42 -8.97 -1.25
N VAL A 118 2.74 -9.15 -1.14
CA VAL A 118 3.58 -9.33 -2.32
C VAL A 118 3.39 -10.78 -2.80
N ILE A 119 2.64 -10.95 -3.89
CA ILE A 119 2.24 -12.28 -4.38
C ILE A 119 3.41 -13.01 -5.07
N ASN A 120 4.37 -12.29 -5.65
CA ASN A 120 5.57 -12.87 -6.23
C ASN A 120 6.78 -11.92 -6.11
N PHE A 121 7.86 -12.42 -5.51
CA PHE A 121 9.12 -11.69 -5.35
C PHE A 121 10.11 -12.15 -6.44
N ASN A 122 9.90 -11.74 -7.69
CA ASN A 122 10.89 -11.96 -8.75
C ASN A 122 11.97 -10.85 -8.73
N PHE A 123 12.66 -10.74 -7.61
CA PHE A 123 13.69 -9.72 -7.36
C PHE A 123 14.82 -9.78 -8.40
N LEU A 124 15.23 -10.99 -8.78
CA LEU A 124 16.28 -11.23 -9.77
C LEU A 124 15.85 -10.87 -11.19
N SER A 125 14.56 -11.00 -11.51
CA SER A 125 14.01 -10.61 -12.81
C SER A 125 13.85 -9.08 -12.93
N GLY A 126 13.62 -8.38 -11.80
CA GLY A 126 13.53 -6.91 -11.74
C GLY A 126 14.86 -6.18 -11.89
N LEU A 127 16.01 -6.85 -11.71
CA LEU A 127 17.34 -6.28 -11.95
C LEU A 127 17.69 -6.17 -13.45
N HIS A 128 17.01 -6.93 -14.32
CA HIS A 128 17.17 -6.84 -15.78
C HIS A 128 16.05 -6.01 -16.46
N GLY A 129 15.10 -5.47 -15.69
CA GLY A 129 14.01 -4.61 -16.18
C GLY A 129 13.02 -4.19 -15.09
N LEU A 130 13.22 -3.01 -14.51
CA LEU A 130 12.23 -2.08 -13.92
C LEU A 130 10.84 -2.69 -13.54
N ILE A 131 10.79 -3.41 -12.42
CA ILE A 131 9.62 -3.81 -11.59
C ILE A 131 8.23 -3.54 -12.21
N SER A 132 7.78 -4.46 -13.06
CA SER A 132 6.37 -4.69 -13.39
C SER A 132 5.78 -5.76 -12.45
N GLY A 133 5.58 -5.41 -11.19
CA GLY A 133 4.82 -6.25 -10.27
C GLY A 133 3.32 -5.98 -10.44
N ASN A 134 2.51 -7.02 -10.63
CA ASN A 134 1.06 -6.90 -10.49
C ASN A 134 0.73 -6.74 -9.00
N TRP A 135 0.15 -5.59 -8.64
CA TRP A 135 -0.26 -5.31 -7.27
C TRP A 135 -1.70 -5.76 -7.05
N GLU A 136 -1.89 -6.61 -6.05
CA GLU A 136 -3.22 -6.92 -5.52
C GLU A 136 -3.32 -6.41 -4.08
N PHE A 137 -4.35 -5.63 -3.84
CA PHE A 137 -4.65 -5.05 -2.55
C PHE A 137 -5.77 -5.86 -1.91
N ASN A 138 -5.59 -6.24 -0.65
CA ASN A 138 -6.65 -6.91 0.07
C ASN A 138 -7.73 -5.89 0.49
N PHE A 139 -8.82 -5.85 -0.26
CA PHE A 139 -9.95 -4.93 -0.02
C PHE A 139 -10.82 -5.31 1.18
N TYR A 140 -10.65 -6.51 1.75
CA TYR A 140 -11.36 -6.95 2.95
C TYR A 140 -10.75 -6.40 4.25
N ASN A 141 -9.44 -6.11 4.24
CA ASN A 141 -8.68 -5.62 5.40
C ASN A 141 -8.14 -4.22 5.13
N THR A 142 -9.02 -3.22 5.09
CA THR A 142 -8.61 -1.81 5.13
C THR A 142 -8.39 -1.35 6.56
N TYR A 143 -7.33 -0.58 6.73
CA TYR A 143 -6.97 0.06 8.00
C TYR A 143 -7.27 1.56 7.89
N SER A 144 -8.51 1.94 7.56
CA SER A 144 -8.91 3.35 7.42
C SER A 144 -8.76 4.14 8.73
N ASP A 145 -8.67 3.47 9.88
CA ASP A 145 -8.61 4.09 11.21
C ASP A 145 -7.23 3.99 11.90
N PHE A 146 -6.25 3.30 11.32
CA PHE A 146 -4.93 3.14 11.95
C PHE A 146 -3.94 4.18 11.40
N ILE A 147 -3.84 5.30 12.12
CA ILE A 147 -2.64 6.14 12.07
C ILE A 147 -1.47 5.26 12.51
N PHE A 148 -0.52 5.00 11.61
CA PHE A 148 0.77 4.43 11.98
C PHE A 148 1.44 5.40 12.95
N LYS A 149 1.21 5.21 14.25
CA LYS A 149 2.09 5.76 15.28
C LYS A 149 3.39 4.99 15.11
N GLY A 150 4.36 5.62 14.44
CA GLY A 150 5.75 5.20 14.57
C GLY A 150 6.04 5.18 16.07
N SER A 151 6.29 3.98 16.62
CA SER A 151 6.83 3.86 17.96
C SER A 151 8.22 4.50 17.92
N VAL A 152 8.33 5.63 18.61
CA VAL A 152 9.62 6.25 19.00
C VAL A 152 10.40 5.26 19.85
#